data_AF-A0A932H107-F1
#
_entry.id   AF-A0A932H107-F1
#
_cell.length_a   1.000
_cell.length_b   1.000
_cell.length_c   1.000
_cell.angle_alpha   90.00
_cell.angle_beta   90.00
_cell.angle_gamma   90.00
#
_symmetry.space_group_name_H-M   'P 1'
#
loop_
_entity.id
_entity.type
_entity.pdbx_description
1 polymer ?
#
loop_
_entity_poly.entity_id
_entity_poly.type
_entity_poly.pdbx_seq_one_letter_code
_entity_poly.pdbx_strand_id
1 'polypeptide(L)'
;MAKFDSLKAALKDYFDKPLCGLPKYLQDRVNQDFSPMPWDVLDAAQRRLVAEQWDYQNDPATLPERERLWDESCVDWAYWRKLKRLTALEFCILRHVHDPRKFEGDRNSIPGGTGKTLDERVSDDMRIIAREKDNESSLSLIKWIALAEQQSWVIPSYMRAEVGRDGATDAQGQHPQAVTARKIETEFIIGGVPESNKWWRTRMSNASRYGLSESRANRGRGKTPSLWYPDRIACWLESKGHLTKKQAANILRKHFPDCADSADLLDPPE
;
A
#
# COMPACT_ATOMS: atom_id res chain seq x y z
N MET A 1 -9.89 10.81 26.46
CA MET A 1 -8.72 9.98 26.09
C MET A 1 -8.06 9.55 27.38
N ALA A 2 -7.73 8.27 27.54
CA ALA A 2 -6.97 7.82 28.71
C ALA A 2 -5.60 8.52 28.73
N LYS A 3 -5.16 8.99 29.89
CA LYS A 3 -3.86 9.62 30.06
C LYS A 3 -2.78 8.54 29.89
N PHE A 4 -1.72 8.84 29.13
CA PHE A 4 -0.57 7.96 29.03
C PHE A 4 0.04 7.74 30.42
N ASP A 5 0.20 6.48 30.79
CA ASP A 5 0.75 6.05 32.07
C ASP A 5 2.15 5.47 31.80
N SER A 6 3.19 6.20 32.17
CA SER A 6 4.59 5.80 31.90
C SER A 6 5.00 4.63 32.80
N LEU A 7 5.45 3.55 32.17
CA LEU A 7 5.95 2.36 32.82
C LEU A 7 7.28 2.64 33.53
N LYS A 8 8.17 3.44 32.91
CA LYS A 8 9.43 3.86 33.54
C LYS A 8 9.17 4.67 34.80
N ALA A 9 8.23 5.61 34.75
CA ALA A 9 7.87 6.43 35.90
C ALA A 9 7.27 5.58 37.03
N ALA A 10 6.38 4.64 36.70
CA ALA A 10 5.76 3.73 37.67
C ALA A 10 6.77 2.80 38.36
N LEU A 11 7.85 2.41 37.67
CA LEU A 11 8.86 1.46 38.16
C LEU A 11 10.14 2.10 38.74
N LYS A 12 10.22 3.44 38.79
CA LYS A 12 11.43 4.20 39.15
C LYS A 12 12.19 3.66 40.38
N ASP A 13 11.47 3.28 41.44
CA ASP A 13 12.04 2.83 42.72
C ASP A 13 12.03 1.30 42.90
N TYR A 14 11.74 0.56 41.82
CA TYR A 14 11.54 -0.89 41.84
C TYR A 14 12.49 -1.66 40.92
N PHE A 15 13.27 -1.00 40.07
CA PHE A 15 14.16 -1.66 39.11
C PHE A 15 15.17 -2.63 39.74
N ASP A 16 15.62 -2.38 40.97
CA ASP A 16 16.57 -3.23 41.68
C ASP A 16 15.89 -4.38 42.46
N LYS A 17 14.57 -4.51 42.39
CA LYS A 17 13.79 -5.52 43.14
C LYS A 17 13.35 -6.69 42.25
N PRO A 18 13.29 -7.91 42.79
CA PRO A 18 12.67 -9.04 42.09
C PRO A 18 11.17 -8.80 41.91
N LEU A 19 10.52 -9.51 40.98
CA LEU A 19 9.10 -9.33 40.65
C LEU A 19 8.21 -9.46 41.89
N CYS A 20 8.48 -10.44 42.75
CA CYS A 20 7.73 -10.65 43.99
C CYS A 20 7.85 -9.50 45.00
N GLY A 21 8.87 -8.63 44.86
CA GLY A 21 9.08 -7.44 45.67
C GLY A 21 8.34 -6.19 45.19
N LEU A 22 7.61 -6.27 44.06
CA LEU A 22 6.78 -5.19 43.54
C LEU A 22 5.38 -5.21 44.18
N PRO A 23 4.72 -4.06 44.35
CA PRO A 23 3.29 -3.99 44.62
C PRO A 23 2.49 -4.81 43.60
N LYS A 24 1.39 -5.45 44.03
CA LYS A 24 0.63 -6.39 43.18
C LYS A 24 0.22 -5.80 41.83
N TYR A 25 -0.24 -4.56 41.81
CA TYR A 25 -0.62 -3.88 40.57
C TYR A 25 0.56 -3.67 39.60
N LEU A 26 1.79 -3.46 40.11
CA LEU A 26 3.00 -3.38 39.29
C LEU A 26 3.47 -4.76 38.83
N GLN A 27 3.26 -5.81 39.63
CA GLN A 27 3.55 -7.18 39.19
C GLN A 27 2.72 -7.55 37.96
N ASP A 28 1.41 -7.28 38.01
CA ASP A 28 0.50 -7.61 36.92
C ASP A 28 0.85 -6.82 35.65
N ARG A 29 1.18 -5.54 35.81
CA ARG A 29 1.61 -4.67 34.71
C ARG A 29 2.95 -5.12 34.11
N VAL A 30 3.94 -5.45 34.92
CA VAL A 30 5.22 -6.00 34.45
C VAL A 30 5.04 -7.31 33.70
N ASN A 31 4.22 -8.24 34.21
CA ASN A 31 3.93 -9.50 33.52
C ASN A 31 3.29 -9.30 32.14
N GLN A 32 2.45 -8.26 31.98
CA GLN A 32 1.82 -7.92 30.71
C GLN A 32 2.79 -7.20 29.76
N ASP A 33 3.47 -6.17 30.25
CA ASP A 33 4.18 -5.20 29.42
C ASP A 33 5.63 -5.63 29.09
N PHE A 34 6.24 -6.51 29.89
CA PHE A 34 7.60 -7.01 29.63
C PHE A 34 7.65 -8.28 28.78
N SER A 35 6.52 -8.88 28.44
CA SER A 35 6.48 -10.09 27.60
C SER A 35 7.13 -9.83 26.22
N PRO A 36 8.04 -10.70 25.73
CA PRO A 36 8.35 -12.06 26.20
C PRO A 36 9.55 -12.16 27.17
N MET A 37 10.08 -11.04 27.66
CA MET A 37 11.27 -11.01 28.53
C MET A 37 10.86 -11.03 30.02
N PRO A 38 11.10 -12.13 30.76
CA PRO A 38 10.73 -12.18 32.18
C PRO A 38 11.49 -11.14 33.02
N TRP A 39 10.80 -10.44 33.94
CA TRP A 39 11.41 -9.42 34.79
C TRP A 39 12.63 -9.91 35.58
N ASP A 40 12.55 -11.12 36.13
CA ASP A 40 13.59 -11.68 37.01
C ASP A 40 14.83 -12.17 36.25
N VAL A 41 14.78 -12.29 34.92
CA VAL A 41 15.99 -12.61 34.11
C VAL A 41 16.76 -11.36 33.69
N LEU A 42 16.16 -10.18 33.85
CA LEU A 42 16.77 -8.90 33.51
C LEU A 42 17.44 -8.29 34.74
N ASP A 43 18.60 -7.67 34.55
CA ASP A 43 19.20 -6.82 35.57
C ASP A 43 18.50 -5.44 35.65
N ALA A 44 18.85 -4.63 36.65
CA ALA A 44 18.22 -3.33 36.86
C ALA A 44 18.39 -2.35 35.69
N ALA A 45 19.53 -2.40 34.98
CA ALA A 45 19.79 -1.53 33.84
C ALA A 45 18.94 -1.98 32.63
N GLN A 46 18.88 -3.28 32.38
CA GLN A 46 18.03 -3.87 31.34
C GLN A 46 16.54 -3.58 31.59
N ARG A 47 16.08 -3.68 32.83
CA ARG A 47 14.69 -3.34 33.18
C ARG A 47 14.35 -1.88 32.90
N ARG A 48 15.28 -0.96 33.21
CA ARG A 48 15.13 0.47 32.89
C ARG A 48 15.03 0.69 31.38
N LEU A 49 15.90 0.03 30.61
CA LEU A 49 15.92 0.13 29.16
C LEU A 49 14.62 -0.41 28.52
N VAL A 50 14.12 -1.55 28.99
CA VAL A 50 12.85 -2.12 28.49
C VAL A 50 11.68 -1.19 28.82
N ALA A 51 11.61 -0.63 30.04
CA ALA A 51 10.58 0.33 30.40
C ALA A 51 10.65 1.63 29.58
N GLU A 52 11.86 2.12 29.28
CA GLU A 52 12.08 3.26 28.38
C GLU A 52 11.62 2.96 26.96
N GLN A 53 11.94 1.79 26.42
CA GLN A 53 11.53 1.38 25.09
C GLN A 53 10.01 1.22 25.01
N TRP A 54 9.38 0.62 26.03
CA TRP A 54 7.93 0.51 26.11
C TRP A 54 7.28 1.89 26.14
N ASP A 55 7.79 2.81 26.96
CA ASP A 55 7.27 4.18 27.02
C ASP A 55 7.40 4.88 25.67
N TYR A 56 8.56 4.79 25.04
CA TYR A 56 8.76 5.35 23.71
C TYR A 56 7.78 4.78 22.67
N GLN A 57 7.44 3.49 22.75
CA GLN A 57 6.52 2.83 21.83
C GLN A 57 5.02 3.10 22.11
N ASN A 58 4.66 3.46 23.34
CA ASN A 58 3.26 3.60 23.75
C ASN A 58 2.84 5.04 24.06
N ASP A 59 3.80 5.97 24.21
CA ASP A 59 3.51 7.39 24.38
C ASP A 59 2.92 7.97 23.07
N PRO A 60 1.71 8.54 23.08
CA PRO A 60 1.17 9.26 21.93
C PRO A 60 2.01 10.47 21.51
N ALA A 61 2.78 11.07 22.43
CA ALA A 61 3.62 12.24 22.14
C ALA A 61 4.84 11.89 21.27
N THR A 62 5.33 10.65 21.32
CA THR A 62 6.45 10.18 20.48
C THR A 62 5.98 9.67 19.12
N LEU A 63 4.67 9.52 18.90
CA LEU A 63 4.13 8.99 17.64
C LEU A 63 4.62 9.75 16.40
N PRO A 64 4.62 11.10 16.35
CA PRO A 64 5.10 11.82 15.16
C PRO A 64 6.59 11.56 14.87
N GLU A 65 7.41 11.42 15.92
CA GLU A 65 8.82 11.09 15.77
C GLU A 65 9.00 9.66 15.30
N ARG A 66 8.25 8.70 15.85
CA ARG A 66 8.30 7.29 15.43
C ARG A 66 7.81 7.12 14.01
N GLU A 67 6.76 7.82 13.60
CA GLU A 67 6.30 7.84 12.21
C GLU A 67 7.37 8.44 11.30
N ARG A 68 7.98 9.56 11.68
CA ARG A 68 9.10 10.15 10.94
C ARG A 68 10.30 9.22 10.84
N LEU A 69 10.74 8.58 11.94
CA LEU A 69 11.87 7.66 11.95
C LEU A 69 11.56 6.35 11.23
N TRP A 70 10.30 5.90 11.27
CA TRP A 70 9.83 4.78 10.46
C TRP A 70 9.91 5.13 8.97
N ASP A 71 9.43 6.33 8.59
CA ASP A 71 9.53 6.84 7.23
C ASP A 71 10.98 7.08 6.79
N GLU A 72 11.85 7.56 7.68
CA GLU A 72 13.29 7.80 7.48
C GLU A 72 14.14 6.53 7.58
N SER A 73 13.65 5.43 8.14
CA SER A 73 14.34 4.13 8.15
C SER A 73 13.86 3.23 7.01
N CYS A 74 12.67 3.51 6.48
CA CYS A 74 12.15 2.99 5.22
C CYS A 74 12.66 3.83 4.02
N VAL A 75 13.93 4.26 4.04
CA VAL A 75 14.55 4.95 2.89
C VAL A 75 14.52 4.01 1.68
N ASP A 76 14.34 4.63 0.52
CA ASP A 76 13.97 4.09 -0.78
C ASP A 76 12.48 3.89 -1.02
N TRP A 77 11.65 3.46 -0.05
CA TRP A 77 10.23 3.28 -0.35
C TRP A 77 9.51 4.59 -0.68
N ALA A 78 9.79 5.66 0.08
CA ALA A 78 9.21 6.98 -0.20
C ALA A 78 9.68 7.57 -1.54
N TYR A 79 10.86 7.16 -2.03
CA TYR A 79 11.37 7.49 -3.36
C TYR A 79 10.60 6.68 -4.41
N TRP A 80 10.65 5.35 -4.33
CA TRP A 80 10.00 4.42 -5.27
C TRP A 80 8.50 4.68 -5.42
N ARG A 81 7.80 4.94 -4.31
CA ARG A 81 6.35 5.22 -4.32
C ARG A 81 6.00 6.56 -4.99
N LYS A 82 6.93 7.52 -5.04
CA LYS A 82 6.71 8.79 -5.73
C LYS A 82 7.05 8.72 -7.23
N LEU A 83 7.77 7.68 -7.66
CA LEU A 83 8.11 7.51 -9.06
C LEU A 83 6.89 7.06 -9.87
N LYS A 84 6.35 8.00 -10.65
CA LYS A 84 5.28 7.73 -11.62
C LYS A 84 5.74 6.85 -12.80
N ARG A 85 7.04 6.92 -13.10
CA ARG A 85 7.69 6.17 -14.18
C ARG A 85 9.02 5.67 -13.66
N LEU A 86 9.37 4.46 -14.06
CA LEU A 86 10.61 3.78 -13.75
C LEU A 86 11.41 3.67 -15.04
N THR A 87 12.70 3.94 -14.96
CA THR A 87 13.67 3.47 -15.96
C THR A 87 13.75 1.93 -15.93
N ALA A 88 14.36 1.34 -16.95
CA ALA A 88 14.59 -0.10 -16.98
C ALA A 88 15.39 -0.58 -15.76
N LEU A 89 16.44 0.17 -15.40
CA LEU A 89 17.29 -0.13 -14.26
C LEU A 89 16.50 -0.13 -12.94
N GLU A 90 15.72 0.92 -12.73
CA GLU A 90 14.85 1.08 -11.56
C GLU A 90 13.83 -0.05 -11.42
N PHE A 91 13.21 -0.47 -12.53
CA PHE A 91 12.30 -1.60 -12.53
C PHE A 91 13.02 -2.92 -12.19
N CYS A 92 14.18 -3.18 -12.80
CA CYS A 92 14.97 -4.38 -12.53
C CYS A 92 15.40 -4.46 -11.07
N ILE A 93 15.84 -3.34 -10.48
CA ILE A 93 16.17 -3.26 -9.05
C ILE A 93 14.96 -3.65 -8.21
N LEU A 94 13.80 -3.04 -8.44
CA LEU A 94 12.57 -3.36 -7.72
C LEU A 94 12.16 -4.83 -7.89
N ARG A 95 12.28 -5.40 -9.09
CA ARG A 95 11.88 -6.80 -9.35
C ARG A 95 12.63 -7.81 -8.47
N HIS A 96 13.89 -7.53 -8.14
CA HIS A 96 14.75 -8.44 -7.39
C HIS A 96 14.73 -8.24 -5.89
N VAL A 97 14.05 -7.21 -5.38
CA VAL A 97 13.93 -6.99 -3.94
C VAL A 97 12.69 -7.70 -3.42
N HIS A 98 12.83 -8.41 -2.31
CA HIS A 98 11.71 -9.13 -1.71
C HIS A 98 10.80 -8.14 -0.96
N ASP A 99 11.40 -7.17 -0.27
CA ASP A 99 10.72 -6.05 0.35
C ASP A 99 11.47 -4.74 0.03
N PRO A 100 10.90 -3.83 -0.78
CA PRO A 100 11.54 -2.56 -1.13
C PRO A 100 11.72 -1.65 0.10
N ARG A 101 11.05 -1.93 1.21
CA ARG A 101 11.21 -1.22 2.49
C ARG A 101 12.45 -1.67 3.27
N LYS A 102 13.07 -2.78 2.86
CA LYS A 102 14.30 -3.33 3.44
C LYS A 102 15.44 -3.34 2.42
N PHE A 103 15.37 -2.48 1.40
CA PHE A 103 16.30 -2.47 0.28
C PHE A 103 17.77 -2.55 0.71
N GLU A 104 18.22 -1.71 1.64
CA GLU A 104 19.61 -1.72 2.13
C GLU A 104 19.96 -2.99 2.94
N GLY A 105 18.97 -3.59 3.60
CA GLY A 105 19.11 -4.89 4.25
C GLY A 105 19.28 -6.01 3.22
N ASP A 106 18.41 -6.06 2.21
CA ASP A 106 18.43 -7.06 1.12
C ASP A 106 19.64 -6.86 0.19
N ARG A 107 20.08 -5.62 -0.04
CA ARG A 107 21.26 -5.27 -0.84
C ARG A 107 22.53 -5.94 -0.31
N ASN A 108 22.66 -6.01 1.01
CA ASN A 108 23.83 -6.58 1.70
C ASN A 108 23.62 -8.04 2.15
N SER A 109 22.38 -8.53 2.21
CA SER A 109 22.03 -9.86 2.75
C SER A 109 21.63 -10.90 1.69
N ILE A 110 21.96 -10.67 0.42
CA ILE A 110 22.00 -11.75 -0.59
C ILE A 110 23.39 -12.41 -0.65
N PRO A 111 23.92 -12.95 0.47
CA PRO A 111 24.72 -14.17 0.43
C PRO A 111 23.98 -15.29 1.17
N GLY A 112 23.51 -16.31 0.44
CA GLY A 112 22.89 -17.48 1.08
C GLY A 112 21.97 -18.35 0.24
N GLY A 113 21.65 -17.98 -1.00
CA GLY A 113 20.94 -18.85 -1.94
C GLY A 113 21.79 -19.03 -3.19
N THR A 114 21.90 -20.26 -3.69
CA THR A 114 22.60 -20.56 -4.94
C THR A 114 22.06 -19.70 -6.08
N GLY A 115 22.84 -18.71 -6.54
CA GLY A 115 22.65 -18.04 -7.83
C GLY A 115 22.57 -16.51 -7.76
N LYS A 116 23.69 -15.87 -8.12
CA LYS A 116 23.87 -14.46 -8.51
C LYS A 116 23.61 -13.38 -7.43
N THR A 117 24.37 -12.30 -7.49
CA THR A 117 24.18 -11.05 -6.72
C THR A 117 23.03 -10.21 -7.28
N LEU A 118 22.57 -9.19 -6.55
CA LEU A 118 21.56 -8.24 -7.06
C LEU A 118 22.04 -7.58 -8.36
N ASP A 119 23.28 -7.10 -8.39
CA ASP A 119 23.87 -6.44 -9.55
C ASP A 119 23.95 -7.38 -10.77
N GLU A 120 24.30 -8.64 -10.57
CA GLU A 120 24.32 -9.64 -11.65
C GLU A 120 22.93 -9.93 -12.20
N ARG A 121 21.92 -10.07 -11.34
CA ARG A 121 20.54 -10.30 -11.77
C ARG A 121 19.94 -9.08 -12.49
N VAL A 122 20.19 -7.87 -11.98
CA VAL A 122 19.80 -6.62 -12.63
C VAL A 122 20.48 -6.48 -13.99
N SER A 123 21.78 -6.79 -14.06
CA SER A 123 22.54 -6.73 -15.32
C SER A 123 22.01 -7.71 -16.37
N ASP A 124 21.60 -8.91 -15.97
CA ASP A 124 21.02 -9.89 -16.88
C ASP A 124 19.67 -9.43 -17.43
N ASP A 125 18.78 -8.91 -16.59
CA ASP A 125 17.50 -8.36 -17.03
C ASP A 125 17.67 -7.16 -17.96
N MET A 126 18.61 -6.27 -17.63
CA MET A 126 18.93 -5.10 -18.45
C MET A 126 19.42 -5.48 -19.84
N ARG A 127 20.20 -6.57 -19.96
CA ARG A 127 20.62 -7.11 -21.27
C ARG A 127 19.45 -7.67 -22.07
N ILE A 128 18.44 -8.25 -21.42
CA ILE A 128 17.24 -8.76 -22.10
C ILE A 128 16.41 -7.57 -22.60
N ILE A 129 16.17 -6.56 -21.76
CA ILE A 129 15.39 -5.36 -22.13
C ILE A 129 16.06 -4.59 -23.27
N ALA A 130 17.38 -4.37 -23.20
CA ALA A 130 18.13 -3.64 -24.22
C ALA A 130 18.16 -4.34 -25.59
N ARG A 131 17.88 -5.65 -25.65
CA ARG A 131 17.76 -6.39 -26.92
C ARG A 131 16.40 -6.18 -27.59
N GLU A 132 15.39 -5.77 -26.84
CA GLU A 132 14.01 -5.68 -27.32
C GLU A 132 13.54 -4.24 -27.59
N LYS A 133 14.18 -3.20 -27.02
CA LYS A 133 13.76 -1.80 -27.17
C LYS A 133 14.92 -0.80 -27.14
N ASP A 134 14.68 0.37 -27.75
CA ASP A 134 15.48 1.58 -27.56
C ASP A 134 15.41 2.02 -26.08
N ASN A 135 16.59 2.11 -25.46
CA ASN A 135 16.83 1.90 -24.03
C ASN A 135 16.50 3.11 -23.12
N GLU A 136 15.86 4.16 -23.66
CA GLU A 136 15.75 5.47 -22.98
C GLU A 136 14.35 5.80 -22.44
N SER A 137 13.35 4.96 -22.69
CA SER A 137 11.97 5.28 -22.29
C SER A 137 11.68 4.84 -20.85
N SER A 138 11.56 5.78 -19.90
CA SER A 138 10.95 5.47 -18.59
C SER A 138 9.49 5.07 -18.80
N LEU A 139 9.05 3.95 -18.23
CA LEU A 139 7.68 3.43 -18.33
C LEU A 139 6.99 3.43 -16.96
N SER A 140 5.66 3.53 -16.93
CA SER A 140 4.87 3.29 -15.72
C SER A 140 5.06 1.87 -15.21
N LEU A 141 4.96 1.66 -13.88
CA LEU A 141 5.08 0.34 -13.25
C LEU A 141 4.20 -0.74 -13.91
N ILE A 142 2.97 -0.40 -14.28
CA ILE A 142 2.05 -1.35 -14.93
C ILE A 142 2.54 -1.85 -16.29
N LYS A 143 3.13 -0.95 -17.10
CA LYS A 143 3.71 -1.29 -18.40
C LYS A 143 4.95 -2.17 -18.24
N TRP A 144 5.74 -1.94 -17.20
CA TRP A 144 6.86 -2.82 -16.86
C TRP A 144 6.41 -4.21 -16.41
N ILE A 145 5.38 -4.30 -15.56
CA ILE A 145 4.83 -5.59 -15.13
C ILE A 145 4.30 -6.36 -16.34
N ALA A 146 3.54 -5.73 -17.23
CA ALA A 146 3.04 -6.38 -18.45
C ALA A 146 4.17 -6.91 -19.35
N LEU A 147 5.23 -6.12 -19.54
CA LEU A 147 6.41 -6.55 -20.31
C LEU A 147 7.13 -7.72 -19.64
N ALA A 148 7.31 -7.67 -18.32
CA ALA A 148 7.94 -8.73 -17.57
C ALA A 148 7.11 -10.03 -17.58
N GLU A 149 5.78 -9.93 -17.55
CA GLU A 149 4.88 -11.08 -17.66
C GLU A 149 4.94 -11.72 -19.05
N GLN A 150 5.07 -10.93 -20.13
CA GLN A 150 5.35 -11.47 -21.49
C GLN A 150 6.65 -12.27 -21.53
N GLN A 151 7.66 -11.84 -20.76
CA GLN A 151 8.94 -12.52 -20.63
C GLN A 151 8.93 -13.65 -19.58
N SER A 152 7.77 -14.00 -19.03
CA SER A 152 7.61 -15.01 -17.97
C SER A 152 8.46 -14.74 -16.72
N TRP A 153 8.72 -13.46 -16.42
CA TRP A 153 9.47 -13.06 -15.24
C TRP A 153 8.62 -13.14 -13.98
N VAL A 154 9.25 -13.53 -12.88
CA VAL A 154 8.63 -13.45 -11.55
C VAL A 154 8.55 -11.99 -11.13
N ILE A 155 7.33 -11.54 -10.84
CA ILE A 155 7.03 -10.22 -10.31
C ILE A 155 6.64 -10.33 -8.84
N PRO A 156 7.32 -9.59 -7.93
CA PRO A 156 6.96 -9.52 -6.53
C PRO A 156 5.51 -9.08 -6.30
N SER A 157 4.85 -9.67 -5.29
CA SER A 157 3.45 -9.41 -4.98
C SER A 157 3.16 -7.96 -4.61
N TYR A 158 4.13 -7.27 -3.97
CA TYR A 158 3.96 -5.87 -3.59
C TYR A 158 3.87 -4.94 -4.80
N MET A 159 4.57 -5.24 -5.91
CA MET A 159 4.50 -4.44 -7.14
C MET A 159 3.10 -4.52 -7.77
N ARG A 160 2.48 -5.71 -7.74
CA ARG A 160 1.08 -5.90 -8.17
C ARG A 160 0.10 -5.18 -7.24
N ALA A 161 0.34 -5.22 -5.93
CA ALA A 161 -0.50 -4.56 -4.93
C ALA A 161 -0.44 -3.02 -5.03
N GLU A 162 0.67 -2.43 -5.49
CA GLU A 162 0.75 -0.99 -5.77
C GLU A 162 0.01 -0.58 -7.04
N VAL A 163 0.12 -1.36 -8.12
CA VAL A 163 -0.71 -1.13 -9.32
C VAL A 163 -2.21 -1.18 -8.97
N GLY A 164 -2.59 -2.08 -8.08
CA GLY A 164 -3.96 -2.15 -7.55
C GLY A 164 -4.39 -0.97 -6.66
N ARG A 165 -3.44 -0.26 -6.03
CA ARG A 165 -3.72 0.90 -5.15
C ARG A 165 -3.74 2.23 -5.89
N ASP A 166 -2.89 2.40 -6.89
CA ASP A 166 -2.86 3.64 -7.67
C ASP A 166 -3.89 3.68 -8.80
N GLY A 167 -4.44 2.53 -9.22
CA GLY A 167 -5.34 2.46 -10.36
C GLY A 167 -4.59 2.83 -11.65
N ALA A 168 -5.07 2.32 -12.79
CA ALA A 168 -4.44 2.61 -14.07
C ALA A 168 -4.39 4.13 -14.30
N THR A 169 -3.18 4.69 -14.23
CA THR A 169 -2.89 6.02 -14.72
C THR A 169 -2.60 5.90 -16.20
N ASP A 170 -3.05 6.89 -16.98
CA ASP A 170 -2.80 6.94 -18.41
C ASP A 170 -1.29 6.95 -18.72
N ALA A 171 -0.94 6.86 -20.01
CA ALA A 171 0.44 6.91 -20.49
C ALA A 171 1.23 8.18 -20.05
N GLN A 172 0.58 9.18 -19.45
CA GLN A 172 1.13 10.44 -18.96
C GLN A 172 1.15 10.55 -17.42
N GLY A 173 0.67 9.53 -16.68
CA GLY A 173 0.65 9.55 -15.22
C GLY A 173 -0.43 10.47 -14.62
N GLN A 174 -1.49 10.73 -15.39
CA GLN A 174 -2.72 11.38 -14.95
C GLN A 174 -3.76 10.32 -14.61
N HIS A 175 -4.44 10.50 -13.47
CA HIS A 175 -5.63 9.70 -13.19
C HIS A 175 -6.68 10.03 -14.25
N PRO A 176 -7.46 9.03 -14.71
CA PRO A 176 -8.59 9.29 -15.58
C PRO A 176 -9.46 10.39 -15.00
N GLN A 177 -9.98 11.27 -15.85
CA GLN A 177 -10.70 12.45 -15.40
C GLN A 177 -11.83 12.06 -14.43
N ALA A 178 -11.79 12.59 -13.21
CA ALA A 178 -12.85 12.35 -12.25
C ALA A 178 -14.16 12.98 -12.74
N VAL A 179 -15.24 12.22 -12.71
CA VAL A 179 -16.55 12.64 -13.18
C VAL A 179 -17.54 12.78 -12.03
N THR A 180 -18.65 13.48 -12.27
CA THR A 180 -19.69 13.62 -11.26
C THR A 180 -20.39 12.28 -10.96
N ALA A 181 -20.89 12.11 -9.73
CA ALA A 181 -21.71 10.97 -9.35
C ALA A 181 -22.85 10.69 -10.35
N ARG A 182 -23.52 11.75 -10.83
CA ARG A 182 -24.61 11.66 -11.82
C ARG A 182 -24.15 11.02 -13.14
N LYS A 183 -22.92 11.30 -13.57
CA LYS A 183 -22.36 10.67 -14.78
C LYS A 183 -22.14 9.18 -14.55
N ILE A 184 -21.56 8.79 -13.41
CA ILE A 184 -21.43 7.35 -13.06
C ILE A 184 -22.79 6.66 -13.02
N GLU A 185 -23.78 7.26 -12.34
CA GLU A 185 -25.14 6.74 -12.23
C GLU A 185 -25.81 6.50 -13.60
N THR A 186 -25.55 7.38 -14.56
CA THR A 186 -26.16 7.34 -15.88
C THR A 186 -25.53 6.26 -16.76
N GLU A 187 -24.21 6.11 -16.72
CA GLU A 187 -23.49 5.23 -17.65
C GLU A 187 -23.32 3.81 -17.11
N PHE A 188 -23.17 3.62 -15.78
CA PHE A 188 -23.07 2.30 -15.16
C PHE A 188 -24.45 1.77 -14.75
N ILE A 189 -25.21 1.33 -15.74
CA ILE A 189 -26.55 0.76 -15.55
C ILE A 189 -26.41 -0.69 -15.07
N ILE A 190 -26.88 -0.95 -13.84
CA ILE A 190 -26.85 -2.29 -13.24
C ILE A 190 -28.14 -3.03 -13.59
N GLY A 191 -28.03 -4.04 -14.46
CA GLY A 191 -29.15 -4.88 -14.88
C GLY A 191 -29.81 -5.61 -13.71
N GLY A 192 -31.14 -5.70 -13.71
CA GLY A 192 -31.90 -6.43 -12.69
C GLY A 192 -32.11 -5.69 -11.36
N VAL A 193 -31.69 -4.43 -11.25
CA VAL A 193 -31.94 -3.59 -10.05
C VAL A 193 -33.03 -2.56 -10.35
N PRO A 194 -34.24 -2.72 -9.78
CA PRO A 194 -35.24 -1.66 -9.78
C PRO A 194 -34.65 -0.42 -9.09
N GLU A 195 -34.84 0.77 -9.68
CA GLU A 195 -34.34 2.05 -9.13
C GLU A 195 -32.79 2.14 -9.03
N SER A 196 -32.07 1.82 -10.11
CA SER A 196 -30.60 1.91 -10.17
C SER A 196 -30.02 3.24 -9.60
N ASN A 197 -30.71 4.36 -9.79
CA ASN A 197 -30.33 5.65 -9.18
C ASN A 197 -30.33 5.62 -7.64
N LYS A 198 -31.32 5.00 -7.01
CA LYS A 198 -31.41 4.87 -5.54
C LYS A 198 -30.36 3.90 -5.01
N TRP A 199 -30.08 2.84 -5.77
CA TRP A 199 -29.01 1.88 -5.49
C TRP A 199 -27.65 2.56 -5.46
N TRP A 200 -27.37 3.42 -6.45
CA TRP A 200 -26.14 4.21 -6.52
C TRP A 200 -26.05 5.25 -5.41
N ARG A 201 -27.10 6.05 -5.21
CA ARG A 201 -27.13 7.08 -4.15
C ARG A 201 -26.83 6.50 -2.78
N THR A 202 -27.40 5.33 -2.46
CA THR A 202 -27.16 4.64 -1.18
C THR A 202 -25.69 4.28 -1.01
N ARG A 203 -25.05 3.73 -2.05
CA ARG A 203 -23.65 3.27 -2.04
C ARG A 203 -22.67 4.43 -2.05
N MET A 204 -22.90 5.42 -2.89
CA MET A 204 -22.04 6.59 -3.02
C MET A 204 -22.09 7.47 -1.76
N SER A 205 -23.26 7.61 -1.13
CA SER A 205 -23.38 8.31 0.16
C SER A 205 -22.67 7.59 1.29
N ASN A 206 -22.62 6.26 1.25
CA ASN A 206 -21.97 5.41 2.24
C ASN A 206 -20.71 4.73 1.69
N ALA A 207 -19.88 5.46 0.95
CA ALA A 207 -18.77 4.90 0.18
C ALA A 207 -17.87 3.96 1.01
N SER A 208 -17.57 4.33 2.25
CA SER A 208 -16.73 3.51 3.14
C SER A 208 -17.36 2.17 3.48
N ARG A 209 -18.68 2.13 3.70
CA ARG A 209 -19.42 0.90 4.04
C ARG A 209 -19.43 -0.10 2.90
N TYR A 210 -19.41 0.39 1.66
CA TYR A 210 -19.51 -0.44 0.46
C TYR A 210 -18.16 -0.66 -0.24
N GLY A 211 -17.05 -0.19 0.34
CA GLY A 211 -15.71 -0.35 -0.23
C GLY A 211 -15.45 0.53 -1.46
N LEU A 212 -16.12 1.68 -1.55
CA LEU A 212 -16.05 2.65 -2.64
C LEU A 212 -15.23 3.91 -2.27
N SER A 213 -14.59 3.94 -1.09
CA SER A 213 -13.84 5.11 -0.62
C SER A 213 -12.73 5.50 -1.59
N GLU A 214 -12.03 4.52 -2.15
CA GLU A 214 -10.91 4.72 -3.07
C GLU A 214 -11.36 5.15 -4.47
N SER A 215 -12.60 4.84 -4.86
CA SER A 215 -13.18 5.29 -6.14
C SER A 215 -13.61 6.76 -6.11
N ARG A 216 -13.59 7.41 -4.94
CA ARG A 216 -14.10 8.78 -4.76
C ARG A 216 -12.96 9.79 -4.75
N ALA A 217 -12.89 10.61 -5.79
CA ALA A 217 -11.94 11.71 -5.93
C ALA A 217 -12.25 12.90 -5.01
N ASN A 218 -13.54 13.24 -4.86
CA ASN A 218 -13.98 14.34 -3.99
C ASN A 218 -15.33 14.01 -3.36
N ARG A 219 -15.49 14.26 -2.06
CA ARG A 219 -16.74 14.06 -1.32
C ARG A 219 -17.87 14.99 -1.76
N GLY A 220 -17.55 16.13 -2.36
CA GLY A 220 -18.50 17.22 -2.57
C GLY A 220 -18.88 17.89 -1.24
N ARG A 221 -19.15 19.20 -1.28
CA ARG A 221 -19.63 19.96 -0.10
C ARG A 221 -20.56 21.08 -0.57
N GLY A 222 -21.72 21.22 0.06
CA GLY A 222 -22.71 22.23 -0.28
C GLY A 222 -23.21 22.06 -1.72
N LYS A 223 -22.99 23.08 -2.56
CA LYS A 223 -23.38 23.07 -3.99
C LYS A 223 -22.41 22.30 -4.90
N THR A 224 -21.27 21.85 -4.38
CA THR A 224 -20.24 21.15 -5.17
C THR A 224 -20.57 19.66 -5.23
N PRO A 225 -20.74 19.06 -6.43
CA PRO A 225 -21.03 17.64 -6.56
C PRO A 225 -19.84 16.78 -6.12
N SER A 226 -20.11 15.52 -5.75
CA SER A 226 -19.07 14.53 -5.52
C SER A 226 -18.46 14.07 -6.85
N LEU A 227 -17.14 13.83 -6.84
CA LEU A 227 -16.36 13.40 -7.99
C LEU A 227 -15.82 11.98 -7.77
N TRP A 228 -15.80 11.20 -8.84
CA TRP A 228 -15.56 9.76 -8.82
C TRP A 228 -14.72 9.33 -10.03
N TYR A 229 -13.87 8.34 -9.82
CA TYR A 229 -12.99 7.76 -10.85
C TYR A 229 -13.72 6.58 -11.55
N PRO A 230 -14.08 6.70 -12.85
CA PRO A 230 -14.87 5.70 -13.56
C PRO A 230 -14.22 4.32 -13.63
N ASP A 231 -12.90 4.27 -13.85
CA ASP A 231 -12.09 3.05 -13.87
C ASP A 231 -12.18 2.29 -12.54
N ARG A 232 -12.04 3.00 -11.40
CA ARG A 232 -12.14 2.38 -10.07
C ARG A 232 -13.56 1.91 -9.77
N ILE A 233 -14.57 2.60 -10.29
CA ILE A 233 -15.96 2.14 -10.22
C ILE A 233 -16.15 0.87 -11.03
N ALA A 234 -15.62 0.81 -12.25
CA ALA A 234 -15.70 -0.37 -13.12
C ALA A 234 -15.04 -1.59 -12.46
N CYS A 235 -13.82 -1.45 -11.95
CA CYS A 235 -13.13 -2.52 -11.23
C CYS A 235 -13.89 -2.95 -9.96
N TRP A 236 -14.45 -2.00 -9.21
CA TRP A 236 -15.27 -2.33 -8.05
C TRP A 236 -16.54 -3.10 -8.44
N LEU A 237 -17.25 -2.68 -9.47
CA LEU A 237 -18.45 -3.38 -9.97
C LEU A 237 -18.15 -4.81 -10.43
N GLU A 238 -17.03 -4.99 -11.13
CA GLU A 238 -16.56 -6.31 -11.55
C GLU A 238 -16.22 -7.20 -10.35
N SER A 239 -15.41 -6.69 -9.41
CA SER A 239 -15.02 -7.46 -8.22
C SER A 239 -16.19 -7.86 -7.31
N LYS A 240 -17.30 -7.11 -7.37
CA LYS A 240 -18.54 -7.41 -6.63
C LYS A 240 -19.55 -8.23 -7.44
N GLY A 241 -19.19 -8.64 -8.65
CA GLY A 241 -20.04 -9.43 -9.54
C GLY A 241 -21.27 -8.67 -10.04
N HIS A 242 -21.24 -7.33 -10.02
CA HIS A 242 -22.34 -6.51 -10.54
C HIS A 242 -22.27 -6.34 -12.06
N LEU A 243 -21.07 -6.44 -12.64
CA LEU A 243 -20.82 -6.46 -14.08
C LEU A 243 -19.76 -7.52 -14.41
N THR A 244 -19.79 -8.05 -15.63
CA THR A 244 -18.66 -8.83 -16.15
C THR A 244 -17.51 -7.90 -16.56
N LYS A 245 -16.29 -8.44 -16.63
CA LYS A 245 -15.10 -7.74 -17.17
C LYS A 245 -15.37 -7.06 -18.51
N LYS A 246 -15.95 -7.81 -19.46
CA LYS A 246 -16.32 -7.32 -20.79
C LYS A 246 -17.36 -6.20 -20.74
N GLN A 247 -18.37 -6.29 -19.86
CA GLN A 247 -19.36 -5.23 -19.70
C GLN A 247 -18.73 -3.96 -19.12
N ALA A 248 -17.91 -4.09 -18.09
CA ALA A 248 -17.22 -2.98 -17.45
C ALA A 248 -16.26 -2.28 -18.43
N ALA A 249 -15.46 -3.05 -19.17
CA ALA A 249 -14.56 -2.52 -20.21
C ALA A 249 -15.32 -1.80 -21.34
N ASN A 250 -16.43 -2.36 -21.83
CA ASN A 250 -17.24 -1.73 -22.87
C ASN A 250 -17.84 -0.39 -22.42
N ILE A 251 -18.29 -0.29 -21.16
CA ILE A 251 -18.79 0.98 -20.60
C ILE A 251 -17.64 2.00 -20.55
N LEU A 252 -16.46 1.60 -20.08
CA LEU A 252 -15.29 2.47 -20.04
C LEU A 252 -14.91 2.98 -21.44
N ARG A 253 -14.70 2.09 -22.41
CA ARG A 253 -14.35 2.49 -23.79
C ARG A 253 -15.36 3.45 -24.41
N LYS A 254 -16.65 3.20 -24.18
CA LYS A 254 -17.74 3.95 -24.84
C LYS A 254 -18.03 5.30 -24.18
N HIS A 255 -17.96 5.38 -22.86
CA HIS A 255 -18.46 6.54 -22.10
C HIS A 255 -17.36 7.29 -21.33
N PHE A 256 -16.17 6.70 -21.20
CA PHE A 256 -15.02 7.21 -20.45
C PHE A 256 -13.71 6.94 -21.22
N PRO A 257 -13.47 7.58 -22.37
CA PRO A 257 -12.33 7.27 -23.25
C PRO A 257 -10.97 7.47 -22.56
N ASP A 258 -10.88 8.35 -21.57
CA ASP A 258 -9.67 8.53 -20.74
C ASP A 258 -9.34 7.32 -19.86
N CYS A 259 -10.25 6.35 -19.77
CA CYS A 259 -10.08 5.07 -19.08
C CYS A 259 -9.79 3.92 -20.06
N ALA A 260 -9.35 4.20 -21.30
CA ALA A 260 -9.08 3.16 -22.31
C ALA A 260 -8.08 2.12 -21.81
N ASP A 261 -6.97 2.55 -21.20
CA ASP A 261 -5.98 1.65 -20.60
C ASP A 261 -6.62 0.75 -19.53
N SER A 262 -7.49 1.30 -18.67
CA SER A 262 -8.22 0.53 -17.65
C SER A 262 -9.21 -0.46 -18.26
N ALA A 263 -9.80 -0.13 -19.41
CA ALA A 263 -10.70 -1.01 -20.12
C ALA A 263 -9.94 -2.19 -20.75
N ASP A 264 -8.76 -1.95 -21.31
CA ASP A 264 -7.91 -2.98 -21.89
C ASP A 264 -7.33 -3.93 -20.82
N LEU A 265 -7.14 -3.45 -19.59
CA LEU A 265 -6.80 -4.33 -18.46
C LEU A 265 -7.95 -5.26 -18.06
N LEU A 266 -9.19 -4.76 -18.11
CA LEU A 266 -10.36 -5.56 -17.77
C LEU A 266 -10.64 -6.60 -18.85
N ASP A 267 -10.52 -6.22 -20.12
CA ASP A 267 -10.86 -7.04 -21.29
C ASP A 267 -9.91 -6.71 -22.44
N PRO A 268 -8.73 -7.34 -22.55
CA PRO A 268 -7.76 -7.03 -23.59
C PRO A 268 -8.35 -7.17 -25.00
N PRO A 269 -7.99 -6.30 -25.96
CA PRO A 269 -8.44 -6.45 -27.35
C PRO A 269 -7.95 -7.79 -27.92
N GLU A 270 -8.85 -8.50 -28.61
CA GLU A 270 -8.56 -9.74 -29.36
C GLU A 270 -7.63 -9.50 -30.57
#